data_AF-A0A8U0HXD8-F1
#
_entry.id   AF-A0A8U0HXD8-F1
#
_cell.length_a   1.000
_cell.length_b   1.000
_cell.length_c   1.000
_cell.angle_alpha   90.00
_cell.angle_beta   90.00
_cell.angle_gamma   90.00
#
_symmetry.space_group_name_H-M   'P 1'
#
loop_
_entity.id
_entity.type
_entity.pdbx_description
1 polymer ?
#
loop_
_entity_poly.entity_id
_entity_poly.type
_entity_poly.pdbx_seq_one_letter_code
_entity_poly.pdbx_strand_id
1 'polypeptide(L)'
;MGHRALVAYERPDELYNLHYSHNGGLHLRLKRELTSRTPFGGEKPNTRQELLAELLKSTDSTDTIVEGFLGADDRPQTAVDLKPKATRLTKDEIITEYLNYASSEAFYVVSSEFDVTAYRVHWFGLHHVADTAEASPLRGHGALRTIRWYNSEPVGDGFVQGEFKTLKRITGDLLDRGVFTHEEAITYLKQNLVAWTDERAELIIRTSSVSH
;
A
#
# COMPACT_ATOMS: atom_id res chain seq x y z
N MET A 1 10.05 -10.24 10.41
CA MET A 1 8.84 -9.95 9.60
C MET A 1 9.00 -8.54 9.04
N GLY A 2 8.71 -8.33 7.76
CA GLY A 2 8.84 -7.01 7.12
C GLY A 2 7.46 -6.35 7.00
N HIS A 3 7.39 -5.05 7.27
CA HIS A 3 6.16 -4.26 7.14
C HIS A 3 6.12 -3.64 5.75
N ARG A 4 5.76 -4.42 4.75
CA ARG A 4 5.95 -4.01 3.35
C ARG A 4 4.92 -2.97 2.94
N ALA A 5 5.34 -2.03 2.09
CA ALA A 5 4.46 -1.06 1.47
C ALA A 5 4.86 -0.76 0.02
N LEU A 6 3.89 -0.26 -0.73
CA LEU A 6 4.12 0.41 -2.00
C LEU A 6 3.90 1.91 -1.85
N VAL A 7 4.69 2.69 -2.58
CA VAL A 7 4.62 4.16 -2.60
C VAL A 7 4.49 4.62 -4.04
N ALA A 8 3.41 5.30 -4.37
CA ALA A 8 3.14 5.87 -5.69
C ALA A 8 3.40 7.37 -5.64
N TYR A 9 4.44 7.84 -6.34
CA TYR A 9 4.72 9.27 -6.49
C TYR A 9 4.09 9.79 -7.76
N GLU A 10 3.26 10.80 -7.62
CA GLU A 10 2.64 11.51 -8.73
C GLU A 10 3.68 12.29 -9.55
N ARG A 11 3.47 12.28 -10.85
CA ARG A 11 4.28 12.96 -11.84
C ARG A 11 3.51 14.14 -12.44
N PRO A 12 4.20 15.06 -13.13
CA PRO A 12 3.53 16.17 -13.84
C PRO A 12 2.53 15.73 -14.92
N ASP A 13 2.60 14.48 -15.41
CA ASP A 13 1.65 13.90 -16.37
C ASP A 13 0.49 13.14 -15.70
N GLU A 14 0.25 13.34 -14.39
CA GLU A 14 -0.80 12.71 -13.57
C GLU A 14 -0.69 11.18 -13.45
N LEU A 15 0.40 10.61 -13.95
CA LEU A 15 0.76 9.21 -13.76
C LEU A 15 1.69 9.06 -12.54
N TYR A 16 1.96 7.82 -12.16
CA TYR A 16 2.70 7.49 -10.96
C TYR A 16 3.95 6.67 -11.24
N ASN A 17 5.03 7.01 -10.53
CA ASN A 17 6.18 6.13 -10.36
C ASN A 17 5.97 5.30 -9.08
N LEU A 18 6.03 3.99 -9.21
CA LEU A 18 5.75 3.04 -8.13
C LEU A 18 7.04 2.54 -7.50
N HIS A 19 7.18 2.72 -6.20
CA HIS A 19 8.33 2.32 -5.41
C HIS A 19 7.97 1.32 -4.32
N TYR A 20 8.99 0.65 -3.80
CA TYR A 20 8.88 -0.33 -2.73
C TYR A 20 9.45 0.21 -1.42
N SER A 21 8.86 -0.20 -0.29
CA SER A 21 9.45 -0.03 1.02
C SER A 21 9.32 -1.32 1.82
N HIS A 22 10.45 -1.82 2.35
CA HIS A 22 10.47 -3.06 3.14
C HIS A 22 9.79 -2.91 4.51
N ASN A 23 9.88 -1.73 5.12
CA ASN A 23 9.34 -1.42 6.45
C ASN A 23 8.34 -0.25 6.45
N GLY A 24 7.82 0.11 5.27
CA GLY A 24 6.95 1.27 5.10
C GLY A 24 5.53 1.10 5.65
N GLY A 25 5.09 -0.13 5.91
CA GLY A 25 3.79 -0.44 6.51
C GLY A 25 3.73 -0.25 8.02
N LEU A 26 4.89 -0.07 8.67
CA LEU A 26 5.00 0.02 10.12
C LEU A 26 4.35 1.33 10.59
N HIS A 27 3.24 1.21 11.33
CA HIS A 27 2.48 2.33 11.93
C HIS A 27 2.14 3.49 11.00
N LEU A 28 2.01 3.23 9.70
CA LEU A 28 1.80 4.25 8.66
C LEU A 28 2.83 5.40 8.67
N ARG A 29 4.02 5.19 9.24
CA ARG A 29 4.99 6.26 9.55
C ARG A 29 5.47 7.05 8.33
N LEU A 30 5.43 6.43 7.15
CA LEU A 30 5.86 7.08 5.92
C LEU A 30 5.03 8.32 5.59
N LYS A 31 3.79 8.44 6.06
CA LYS A 31 3.01 9.68 5.86
C LYS A 31 3.74 10.93 6.39
N ARG A 32 4.52 10.79 7.47
CA ARG A 32 5.32 11.88 8.04
C ARG A 32 6.73 11.94 7.47
N GLU A 33 7.31 10.79 7.13
CA GLU A 33 8.71 10.71 6.68
C GLU A 33 8.88 11.15 5.21
N LEU A 34 7.85 10.99 4.39
CA LEU A 34 7.87 11.39 2.98
C LEU A 34 7.52 12.88 2.89
N THR A 35 8.54 13.70 2.71
CA THR A 35 8.41 15.16 2.55
C THR A 35 9.21 15.63 1.36
N SER A 36 9.00 16.86 0.90
CA SER A 36 9.84 17.46 -0.14
C SER A 36 11.34 17.50 0.22
N ARG A 37 11.67 17.48 1.52
CA ARG A 37 13.06 17.44 2.01
C ARG A 37 13.63 16.03 2.11
N THR A 38 12.76 15.04 2.29
CA THR A 38 13.08 13.62 2.47
C THR A 38 12.14 12.77 1.59
N PRO A 39 12.23 12.91 0.26
CA PRO A 39 11.22 12.36 -0.65
C PRO A 39 11.08 10.85 -0.57
N PHE A 40 12.16 10.14 -0.24
CA PHE A 40 12.21 8.68 -0.04
C PHE A 40 12.30 8.27 1.45
N GLY A 41 12.01 9.20 2.36
CA GLY A 41 12.19 9.04 3.80
C GLY A 41 13.66 9.11 4.26
N GLY A 42 13.88 8.82 5.55
CA GLY A 42 15.19 8.91 6.19
C GLY A 42 15.31 10.05 7.21
N GLU A 43 16.27 9.96 8.13
CA GLU A 43 16.42 10.90 9.25
C GLU A 43 17.00 12.25 8.88
N LYS A 44 17.76 12.31 7.77
CA LYS A 44 18.46 13.52 7.34
C LYS A 44 18.03 13.90 5.93
N PRO A 45 17.80 15.20 5.66
CA PRO A 45 17.71 15.70 4.30
C PRO A 45 18.94 15.26 3.52
N ASN A 46 18.74 14.57 2.41
CA ASN A 46 19.86 14.19 1.55
C ASN A 46 20.47 15.43 0.92
N THR A 47 21.79 15.52 0.86
CA THR A 47 22.50 16.65 0.24
C THR A 47 22.21 16.82 -1.25
N ARG A 48 21.67 15.78 -1.91
CA ARG A 48 21.31 15.76 -3.34
C ARG A 48 19.79 15.83 -3.56
N GLN A 49 19.10 16.77 -2.91
CA GLN A 49 17.63 16.91 -3.02
C GLN A 49 17.16 17.14 -4.46
N GLU A 50 17.89 17.95 -5.22
CA GLU A 50 17.57 18.25 -6.62
C GLU A 50 17.56 16.98 -7.49
N LEU A 51 18.55 16.10 -7.29
CA LEU A 51 18.66 14.83 -8.01
C LEU A 51 17.55 13.83 -7.61
N LEU A 52 17.13 13.83 -6.34
CA LEU A 52 15.99 13.04 -5.88
C LEU A 52 14.66 13.56 -6.46
N ALA A 53 14.50 14.87 -6.57
CA ALA A 53 13.33 15.47 -7.21
C ALA A 53 13.30 15.16 -8.72
N GLU A 54 14.46 15.13 -9.36
CA GLU A 54 14.59 14.74 -10.76
C GLU A 54 14.25 13.25 -10.98
N LEU A 55 14.65 12.36 -10.07
CA LEU A 55 14.26 10.94 -10.09
C LEU A 55 12.74 10.75 -10.08
N LEU A 56 12.02 11.55 -9.30
CA LEU A 56 10.55 11.48 -9.25
C LEU A 56 9.88 11.92 -10.55
N LYS A 57 10.52 12.84 -11.28
CA LYS A 57 10.01 13.40 -12.55
C LYS A 57 10.45 12.60 -13.79
N SER A 58 11.56 11.87 -13.70
CA SER A 58 12.18 11.18 -14.83
C SER A 58 11.31 10.03 -15.37
N THR A 59 11.32 9.89 -16.69
CA THR A 59 10.54 8.89 -17.43
C THR A 59 11.35 7.68 -17.86
N ASP A 60 12.65 7.85 -18.17
CA ASP A 60 13.40 6.87 -18.95
C ASP A 60 14.85 6.61 -18.49
N SER A 61 15.38 7.33 -17.49
CA SER A 61 16.82 7.24 -17.13
C SER A 61 17.08 7.15 -15.63
N THR A 62 16.24 6.38 -14.93
CA THR A 62 16.40 6.18 -13.49
C THR A 62 17.66 5.40 -13.16
N ASP A 63 18.10 4.47 -14.01
CA ASP A 63 19.27 3.62 -13.74
C ASP A 63 20.58 4.43 -13.72
N THR A 64 20.83 5.29 -14.71
CA THR A 64 22.04 6.14 -14.71
C THR A 64 22.08 7.12 -13.54
N ILE A 65 20.92 7.68 -13.17
CA ILE A 65 20.81 8.61 -12.05
C ILE A 65 21.01 7.87 -10.72
N VAL A 66 20.38 6.70 -10.55
CA VAL A 66 20.55 5.83 -9.37
C VAL A 66 21.99 5.37 -9.28
N GLU A 67 22.63 4.91 -10.36
CA GLU A 67 24.06 4.56 -10.35
C GLU A 67 24.95 5.73 -9.92
N GLY A 68 24.64 6.96 -10.32
CA GLY A 68 25.29 8.18 -9.83
C GLY A 68 25.13 8.41 -8.31
N PHE A 69 24.09 7.86 -7.69
CA PHE A 69 23.93 7.78 -6.23
C PHE A 69 24.69 6.59 -5.62
N LEU A 70 24.71 5.43 -6.29
CA LEU A 70 25.27 4.18 -5.76
C LEU A 70 26.80 4.09 -5.85
N GLY A 71 27.45 4.97 -6.63
CA GLY A 71 28.91 5.02 -6.83
C GLY A 71 29.74 5.59 -5.67
N ALA A 72 29.12 5.92 -4.53
CA ALA A 72 29.80 6.32 -3.31
C ALA A 72 29.51 5.31 -2.20
N ASP A 73 30.46 5.08 -1.29
CA ASP A 73 30.32 4.31 -0.03
C ASP A 73 29.21 4.83 0.93
N ASP A 74 28.40 5.77 0.48
CA ASP A 74 27.39 6.52 1.22
C ASP A 74 26.02 6.43 0.52
N ARG A 75 25.50 5.20 0.37
CA ARG A 75 24.11 5.04 -0.08
C ARG A 75 23.19 5.64 0.99
N PRO A 76 22.34 6.62 0.66
CA PRO A 76 21.46 7.21 1.64
C PRO A 76 20.54 6.12 2.20
N GLN A 77 20.46 6.03 3.52
CA GLN A 77 19.58 5.09 4.20
C GLN A 77 18.13 5.59 4.09
N THR A 78 17.51 5.34 2.94
CA THR A 78 16.13 5.73 2.66
C THR A 78 15.16 4.66 3.15
N ALA A 79 13.94 5.07 3.49
CA ALA A 79 12.89 4.14 3.86
C ALA A 79 12.21 3.53 2.62
N VAL A 80 12.29 4.21 1.48
CA VAL A 80 11.75 3.81 0.17
C VAL A 80 12.91 3.56 -0.79
N ASP A 81 12.82 2.49 -1.57
CA ASP A 81 13.80 2.16 -2.60
C ASP A 81 13.85 3.25 -3.67
N LEU A 82 15.06 3.75 -3.97
CA LEU A 82 15.26 4.81 -4.96
C LEU A 82 14.87 4.37 -6.38
N LYS A 83 15.10 3.09 -6.71
CA LYS A 83 14.74 2.54 -8.02
C LYS A 83 13.24 2.22 -8.05
N PRO A 84 12.46 2.83 -8.97
CA PRO A 84 11.06 2.49 -9.13
C PRO A 84 10.93 1.03 -9.58
N LYS A 85 9.89 0.36 -9.09
CA LYS A 85 9.46 -0.95 -9.60
C LYS A 85 8.85 -0.83 -10.99
N ALA A 86 8.15 0.27 -11.24
CA ALA A 86 7.46 0.59 -12.48
C ALA A 86 7.17 2.10 -12.54
N THR A 87 6.97 2.62 -13.73
CA THR A 87 6.79 4.06 -14.01
C THR A 87 5.60 4.26 -14.93
N ARG A 88 5.06 5.49 -14.97
CA ARG A 88 3.95 5.88 -15.86
C ARG A 88 2.69 5.03 -15.67
N LEU A 89 2.37 4.69 -14.42
CA LEU A 89 1.16 3.91 -14.08
C LEU A 89 0.02 4.82 -13.64
N THR A 90 -1.22 4.43 -13.92
CA THR A 90 -2.39 5.01 -13.26
C THR A 90 -2.54 4.45 -11.83
N LYS A 91 -3.26 5.19 -10.95
CA LYS A 91 -3.61 4.69 -9.60
C LYS A 91 -4.38 3.36 -9.69
N ASP A 92 -5.26 3.20 -10.68
CA ASP A 92 -6.05 1.98 -10.84
C ASP A 92 -5.19 0.78 -11.25
N GLU A 93 -4.28 0.94 -12.21
CA GLU A 93 -3.33 -0.12 -12.58
C GLU A 93 -2.47 -0.55 -11.40
N ILE A 94 -2.00 0.39 -10.57
CA ILE A 94 -1.23 0.05 -9.37
C ILE A 94 -2.04 -0.83 -8.43
N ILE A 95 -3.26 -0.42 -8.11
CA ILE A 95 -4.13 -1.10 -7.14
C ILE A 95 -4.56 -2.48 -7.66
N THR A 96 -4.82 -2.60 -8.97
CA THR A 96 -5.30 -3.85 -9.57
C THR A 96 -4.15 -4.82 -9.89
N GLU A 97 -3.07 -4.34 -10.51
CA GLU A 97 -2.05 -5.19 -11.14
C GLU A 97 -0.71 -5.26 -10.40
N TYR A 98 -0.38 -4.30 -9.53
CA TYR A 98 0.92 -4.25 -8.85
C TYR A 98 0.84 -4.50 -7.36
N LEU A 99 -0.24 -4.04 -6.71
CA LEU A 99 -0.42 -4.19 -5.27
C LEU A 99 -0.67 -5.65 -4.90
N ASN A 100 0.31 -6.26 -4.25
CA ASN A 100 0.14 -7.55 -3.61
C ASN A 100 -0.56 -7.35 -2.25
N TYR A 101 -1.87 -7.54 -2.21
CA TYR A 101 -2.69 -7.36 -1.02
C TYR A 101 -2.28 -8.31 0.11
N ALA A 102 -1.84 -9.54 -0.20
CA ALA A 102 -1.51 -10.53 0.81
C ALA A 102 -0.24 -10.20 1.62
N SER A 103 0.67 -9.42 1.04
CA SER A 103 1.99 -9.16 1.64
C SER A 103 2.29 -7.68 1.92
N SER A 104 1.56 -6.76 1.29
CA SER A 104 1.63 -5.33 1.59
C SER A 104 0.72 -5.00 2.76
N GLU A 105 1.23 -4.22 3.72
CA GLU A 105 0.46 -3.75 4.88
C GLU A 105 -0.04 -2.31 4.71
N ALA A 106 0.58 -1.54 3.80
CA ALA A 106 0.20 -0.18 3.49
C ALA A 106 0.45 0.16 2.01
N PHE A 107 -0.30 1.15 1.54
CA PHE A 107 -0.09 1.78 0.24
C PHE A 107 -0.12 3.29 0.43
N TYR A 108 0.84 4.00 -0.17
CA TYR A 108 0.94 5.44 -0.09
C TYR A 108 0.81 6.05 -1.47
N VAL A 109 0.05 7.14 -1.56
CA VAL A 109 -0.01 8.00 -2.74
C VAL A 109 0.55 9.35 -2.33
N VAL A 110 1.60 9.80 -3.01
CA VAL A 110 2.28 11.06 -2.75
C VAL A 110 1.99 11.99 -3.91
N SER A 111 1.31 13.11 -3.65
CA SER A 111 1.07 14.11 -4.69
C SER A 111 2.36 14.83 -5.10
N SER A 112 2.28 15.62 -6.18
CA SER A 112 3.41 16.45 -6.62
C SER A 112 3.86 17.49 -5.58
N GLU A 113 2.95 17.91 -4.69
CA GLU A 113 3.14 18.82 -3.56
C GLU A 113 3.57 18.11 -2.27
N PHE A 114 3.75 16.79 -2.30
CA PHE A 114 4.01 15.94 -1.12
C PHE A 114 2.85 15.84 -0.13
N ASP A 115 1.61 15.99 -0.59
CA ASP A 115 0.46 15.56 0.20
C ASP A 115 0.36 14.04 0.16
N VAL A 116 0.67 13.40 1.29
CA VAL A 116 0.72 11.93 1.38
C VAL A 116 -0.61 11.38 1.84
N THR A 117 -1.27 10.60 0.99
CA THR A 117 -2.43 9.78 1.37
C THR A 117 -1.97 8.38 1.73
N ALA A 118 -2.34 7.92 2.93
CA ALA A 118 -1.94 6.61 3.46
C ALA A 118 -3.16 5.69 3.56
N TYR A 119 -3.04 4.50 2.95
CA TYR A 119 -4.06 3.46 2.95
C TYR A 119 -3.57 2.24 3.71
N ARG A 120 -4.46 1.65 4.51
CA ARG A 120 -4.32 0.27 4.97
C ARG A 120 -4.80 -0.71 3.92
N VAL A 121 -4.04 -1.79 3.77
CA VAL A 121 -4.29 -2.84 2.79
C VAL A 121 -4.99 -4.00 3.49
N HIS A 122 -6.13 -4.41 2.96
CA HIS A 122 -6.96 -5.48 3.49
C HIS A 122 -7.12 -6.57 2.43
N TRP A 123 -6.43 -7.69 2.59
CA TRP A 123 -6.56 -8.81 1.65
C TRP A 123 -7.73 -9.72 2.00
N PHE A 124 -8.56 -10.07 1.01
CA PHE A 124 -9.73 -10.92 1.24
C PHE A 124 -9.43 -12.42 1.24
N GLY A 125 -8.26 -12.87 0.81
CA GLY A 125 -7.98 -14.31 0.73
C GLY A 125 -8.01 -15.04 2.07
N LEU A 126 -8.78 -16.13 2.16
CA LEU A 126 -9.11 -16.81 3.42
C LEU A 126 -8.24 -18.03 3.76
N HIS A 127 -7.45 -18.55 2.83
CA HIS A 127 -6.65 -19.79 2.99
C HIS A 127 -5.51 -19.74 4.03
N HIS A 128 -5.39 -18.65 4.80
CA HIS A 128 -4.51 -18.60 5.99
C HIS A 128 -5.28 -18.70 7.30
N VAL A 129 -6.61 -18.63 7.24
CA VAL A 129 -7.49 -18.60 8.42
C VAL A 129 -8.63 -19.62 8.35
N ALA A 130 -8.74 -20.37 7.25
CA ALA A 130 -9.73 -21.41 7.03
C ALA A 130 -9.10 -22.55 6.22
N ASP A 131 -9.32 -23.79 6.65
CA ASP A 131 -8.73 -24.98 6.04
C ASP A 131 -9.43 -25.38 4.73
N THR A 132 -10.73 -25.06 4.62
CA THR A 132 -11.55 -25.34 3.44
C THR A 132 -11.48 -24.24 2.38
N ALA A 133 -10.79 -23.13 2.66
CA ALA A 133 -10.73 -21.99 1.76
C ALA A 133 -9.85 -22.23 0.53
N GLU A 134 -10.37 -21.85 -0.63
CA GLU A 134 -9.62 -21.83 -1.88
C GLU A 134 -8.51 -20.76 -1.86
N ALA A 135 -7.48 -21.00 -2.67
CA ALA A 135 -6.43 -20.03 -2.89
C ALA A 135 -7.01 -18.79 -3.60
N SER A 136 -6.76 -17.61 -3.05
CA SER A 136 -7.27 -16.35 -3.60
C SER A 136 -6.14 -15.57 -4.29
N PRO A 137 -6.44 -14.79 -5.34
CA PRO A 137 -5.44 -13.96 -5.99
C PRO A 137 -4.71 -13.04 -5.01
N LEU A 138 -3.41 -12.86 -5.22
CA LEU A 138 -2.60 -11.97 -4.39
C LEU A 138 -2.78 -10.49 -4.79
N ARG A 139 -3.26 -10.22 -6.01
CA ARG A 139 -3.41 -8.90 -6.61
C ARG A 139 -4.85 -8.68 -7.04
N GLY A 140 -5.31 -7.43 -7.02
CA GLY A 140 -6.69 -7.06 -7.38
C GLY A 140 -7.77 -7.71 -6.50
N HIS A 141 -7.44 -8.24 -5.33
CA HIS A 141 -8.34 -9.03 -4.50
C HIS A 141 -8.29 -8.59 -3.02
N GLY A 142 -8.75 -7.38 -2.76
CA GLY A 142 -8.76 -6.79 -1.43
C GLY A 142 -9.34 -5.39 -1.40
N ALA A 143 -9.06 -4.67 -0.34
CA ALA A 143 -9.48 -3.30 -0.14
C ALA A 143 -8.36 -2.40 0.35
N LEU A 144 -8.50 -1.10 0.06
CA LEU A 144 -7.68 -0.02 0.58
C LEU A 144 -8.59 0.91 1.38
N ARG A 145 -8.20 1.22 2.62
CA ARG A 145 -8.96 2.12 3.51
C ARG A 145 -8.05 3.21 4.05
N THR A 146 -8.46 4.47 3.95
CA THR A 146 -7.73 5.55 4.65
C THR A 146 -7.99 5.51 6.15
N ILE A 147 -7.00 5.92 6.94
CA ILE A 147 -7.11 6.03 8.40
C ILE A 147 -7.22 7.49 8.78
N ARG A 148 -7.91 7.79 9.89
CA ARG A 148 -8.00 9.13 10.45
C ARG A 148 -6.65 9.58 11.00
N TRP A 149 -6.35 10.87 10.87
CA TRP A 149 -5.11 11.48 11.39
C TRP A 149 -5.41 12.59 12.38
N TYR A 150 -4.59 12.72 13.42
CA TYR A 150 -4.60 13.83 14.36
C TYR A 150 -3.17 14.17 14.75
N ASN A 151 -2.76 15.44 14.63
CA ASN A 151 -1.38 15.88 14.88
C ASN A 151 -0.31 15.01 14.19
N SER A 152 -0.55 14.64 12.93
CA SER A 152 0.34 13.78 12.13
C SER A 152 0.54 12.36 12.66
N GLU A 153 -0.30 11.90 13.59
CA GLU A 153 -0.33 10.52 14.07
C GLU A 153 -1.63 9.82 13.60
N PRO A 154 -1.57 8.54 13.24
CA PRO A 154 -2.75 7.79 12.84
C PRO A 154 -3.59 7.46 14.07
N VAL A 155 -4.87 7.79 14.02
CA VAL A 155 -5.84 7.53 15.08
C VAL A 155 -6.66 6.30 14.72
N GLY A 156 -6.62 5.28 15.58
CA GLY A 156 -7.40 4.06 15.40
C GLY A 156 -6.80 3.05 14.41
N ASP A 157 -5.56 3.23 13.97
CA ASP A 157 -4.89 2.28 13.06
C ASP A 157 -4.86 0.84 13.60
N GLY A 158 -4.43 0.66 14.86
CA GLY A 158 -4.44 -0.65 15.50
C GLY A 158 -5.85 -1.23 15.65
N PHE A 159 -6.86 -0.37 15.86
CA PHE A 159 -8.26 -0.79 15.91
C PHE A 159 -8.73 -1.32 14.56
N VAL A 160 -8.48 -0.58 13.47
CA VAL A 160 -8.87 -0.99 12.10
C VAL A 160 -8.19 -2.30 11.68
N GLN A 161 -6.92 -2.48 12.03
CA GLN A 161 -6.22 -3.75 11.77
C GLN A 161 -6.81 -4.91 12.56
N GLY A 162 -7.09 -4.70 13.85
CA GLY A 162 -7.71 -5.71 14.72
C GLY A 162 -9.13 -6.08 14.27
N GLU A 163 -9.92 -5.07 13.89
CA GLU A 163 -11.27 -5.20 13.36
C GLU A 163 -11.30 -6.10 12.11
N PHE A 164 -10.51 -5.78 11.09
CA PHE A 164 -10.48 -6.58 9.86
C PHE A 164 -9.92 -7.99 10.10
N LYS A 165 -8.86 -8.13 10.93
CA LYS A 165 -8.31 -9.44 11.29
C LYS A 165 -9.34 -10.32 11.99
N THR A 166 -10.15 -9.74 12.86
CA THR A 166 -11.20 -10.45 13.59
C THR A 166 -12.33 -10.88 12.64
N LEU A 167 -12.80 -9.97 11.80
CA LEU A 167 -13.80 -10.28 10.76
C LEU A 167 -13.33 -11.44 9.88
N LYS A 168 -12.10 -11.35 9.38
CA LYS A 168 -11.51 -12.39 8.54
C LYS A 168 -11.48 -13.76 9.20
N ARG A 169 -11.13 -13.81 10.51
CA ARG A 169 -11.12 -15.07 11.27
C ARG A 169 -12.52 -15.64 11.49
N ILE A 170 -13.50 -14.79 11.80
CA ILE A 170 -14.91 -15.21 11.96
C ILE A 170 -15.45 -15.74 10.63
N THR A 171 -15.20 -15.03 9.53
CA THR A 171 -15.59 -15.48 8.20
C THR A 171 -14.95 -16.82 7.84
N GLY A 172 -13.68 -17.02 8.20
CA GLY A 172 -12.99 -18.31 8.02
C GLY A 172 -13.66 -19.46 8.78
N ASP A 173 -14.01 -19.26 10.06
CA ASP A 173 -14.72 -20.26 10.86
C ASP A 173 -16.09 -20.62 10.26
N LEU A 174 -16.84 -19.62 9.79
CA LEU A 174 -18.14 -19.83 9.15
C LEU A 174 -18.02 -20.59 7.82
N LEU A 175 -16.95 -20.33 7.05
CA LEU A 175 -16.63 -21.07 5.83
C LEU A 175 -16.31 -22.54 6.13
N ASP A 176 -15.41 -22.82 7.08
CA ASP A 176 -15.03 -24.20 7.47
C ASP A 176 -16.21 -25.01 8.01
N ARG A 177 -17.17 -24.35 8.63
CA ARG A 177 -18.41 -24.98 9.14
C ARG A 177 -19.49 -25.15 8.07
N GLY A 178 -19.22 -24.76 6.83
CA GLY A 178 -20.17 -24.84 5.71
C GLY A 178 -21.37 -23.88 5.84
N VAL A 179 -21.26 -22.84 6.67
CA VAL A 179 -22.29 -21.80 6.78
C VAL A 179 -22.23 -20.87 5.57
N PHE A 180 -21.02 -20.60 5.06
CA PHE A 180 -20.81 -19.86 3.83
C PHE A 180 -20.15 -20.74 2.77
N THR A 181 -20.50 -20.49 1.52
CA THR A 181 -19.64 -20.77 0.36
C THR A 181 -18.47 -19.77 0.30
N HIS A 182 -17.46 -20.03 -0.52
CA HIS A 182 -16.33 -19.10 -0.68
C HIS A 182 -16.80 -17.72 -1.19
N GLU A 183 -17.73 -17.68 -2.15
CA GLU A 183 -18.26 -16.42 -2.69
C GLU A 183 -19.05 -15.63 -1.64
N GLU A 184 -19.89 -16.30 -0.85
CA GLU A 184 -20.63 -15.68 0.27
C GLU A 184 -19.68 -15.14 1.33
N ALA A 185 -18.60 -15.86 1.63
CA ALA A 185 -17.58 -15.41 2.57
C ALA A 185 -16.88 -14.11 2.12
N ILE A 186 -16.50 -14.01 0.83
CA ILE A 186 -15.92 -12.79 0.27
C ILE A 186 -16.96 -11.64 0.25
N THR A 187 -18.21 -11.95 -0.09
CA THR A 187 -19.31 -10.97 -0.07
C THR A 187 -19.55 -10.43 1.33
N TYR A 188 -19.55 -11.31 2.34
CA TYR A 188 -19.69 -10.95 3.75
C TYR A 188 -18.55 -10.04 4.23
N LEU A 189 -17.29 -10.33 3.85
CA LEU A 189 -16.14 -9.47 4.14
C LEU A 189 -16.33 -8.07 3.58
N LYS A 190 -16.74 -7.96 2.30
CA LYS A 190 -16.95 -6.68 1.63
C LYS A 190 -18.04 -5.86 2.31
N GLN A 191 -19.18 -6.48 2.59
CA GLN A 191 -20.32 -5.80 3.20
C GLN A 191 -20.00 -5.27 4.60
N ASN A 192 -19.36 -6.09 5.44
CA ASN A 192 -18.96 -5.64 6.79
C ASN A 192 -17.89 -4.55 6.72
N LEU A 193 -16.91 -4.67 5.82
CA LEU A 193 -15.89 -3.64 5.67
C LEU A 193 -16.50 -2.29 5.23
N VAL A 194 -17.47 -2.30 4.32
CA VAL A 194 -18.23 -1.10 3.95
C VAL A 194 -18.99 -0.55 5.16
N ALA A 195 -19.72 -1.40 5.88
CA ALA A 195 -20.52 -0.98 7.04
C ALA A 195 -19.69 -0.41 8.20
N TRP A 196 -18.45 -0.86 8.37
CA TRP A 196 -17.55 -0.42 9.46
C TRP A 196 -16.62 0.72 9.07
N THR A 197 -16.62 1.11 7.79
CA THR A 197 -15.80 2.23 7.33
C THR A 197 -16.55 3.54 7.56
N ASP A 198 -15.94 4.44 8.33
CA ASP A 198 -16.42 5.81 8.54
C ASP A 198 -16.65 6.51 7.19
N GLU A 199 -17.75 7.24 7.05
CA GLU A 199 -18.11 7.99 5.83
C GLU A 199 -17.02 8.97 5.39
N ARG A 200 -16.16 9.42 6.31
CA ARG A 200 -15.03 10.32 6.02
C ARG A 200 -13.80 9.59 5.49
N ALA A 201 -13.76 8.26 5.58
CA ALA A 201 -12.67 7.46 5.05
C ALA A 201 -12.95 7.05 3.60
N GLU A 202 -11.92 7.10 2.77
CA GLU A 202 -11.98 6.55 1.42
C GLU A 202 -11.80 5.03 1.52
N LEU A 203 -12.71 4.29 0.89
CA LEU A 203 -12.65 2.83 0.76
C LEU A 203 -12.64 2.44 -0.71
N ILE A 204 -11.58 1.79 -1.15
CA ILE A 204 -11.44 1.26 -2.51
C ILE A 204 -11.45 -0.26 -2.42
N ILE A 205 -12.44 -0.90 -3.03
CA ILE A 205 -12.51 -2.37 -3.09
C ILE A 205 -12.14 -2.83 -4.51
N ARG A 206 -11.29 -3.84 -4.60
CA ARG A 206 -11.00 -4.60 -5.83
C ARG A 206 -11.22 -6.07 -5.56
N THR A 207 -12.02 -6.70 -6.41
CA THR A 207 -12.12 -8.15 -6.46
C THR A 207 -11.94 -8.55 -7.90
N SER A 208 -10.91 -9.34 -8.17
CA SER A 208 -10.74 -10.03 -9.45
C SER A 208 -12.05 -10.77 -9.71
N SER A 209 -12.79 -10.38 -10.74
CA SER A 209 -13.89 -11.21 -11.23
C SER A 209 -13.24 -12.48 -11.75
N VAL A 210 -13.35 -13.56 -10.99
CA VAL A 210 -13.02 -14.89 -11.53
C VAL A 210 -14.10 -15.15 -12.56
N SER A 211 -13.79 -14.91 -13.83
CA SER A 211 -14.61 -15.39 -14.94
C SER A 211 -14.56 -16.91 -14.86
N HIS A 212 -15.66 -17.52 -14.41
CA HIS A 212 -15.89 -18.96 -14.52
C HIS A 212 -16.00 -19.39 -15.98
#